data_AF-A0A828T1T6-F1
#
_entry.id   AF-A0A828T1T6-F1
#
_cell.length_a   1.000
_cell.length_b   1.000
_cell.length_c   1.000
_cell.angle_alpha   90.00
_cell.angle_beta   90.00
_cell.angle_gamma   90.00
#
_symmetry.space_group_name_H-M   'P 1'
#
loop_
_entity.id
_entity.type
_entity.pdbx_description
1 polymer ?
#
loop_
_entity_poly.entity_id
_entity_poly.type
_entity_poly.pdbx_seq_one_letter_code
_entity_poly.pdbx_strand_id
1 'polypeptide(L)'
;MTFVAGVLVLLQGVRMFLGEIIPAFKGISEKLIPGARPALDVPIFYASGPVATTVGFLCAMVGGILATLISTQLKVVVLPGVIGLFFMGGAAGVFGDKLGGKRGCVVASFLLGFLFTLIVALAYPLIDVTGYGVEGLWFASTDAILVSVFMRLIGMIAGV
;
A
#
# COMPACT_ATOMS: atom_id res chain seq x y z
N MET A 1 5.54 20.45 -11.74
CA MET A 1 4.65 21.29 -10.91
C MET A 1 3.35 20.58 -10.52
N THR A 2 2.71 19.83 -11.42
CA THR A 2 1.42 19.14 -11.17
C THR A 2 1.45 18.13 -10.02
N PHE A 3 2.48 17.27 -9.93
CA PHE A 3 2.60 16.29 -8.85
C PHE A 3 2.72 16.94 -7.47
N VAL A 4 3.63 17.91 -7.33
CA VAL A 4 3.83 18.65 -6.07
C VAL A 4 2.56 19.40 -5.67
N ALA A 5 1.88 20.05 -6.61
CA ALA A 5 0.59 20.68 -6.35
C ALA A 5 -0.46 19.68 -5.86
N GLY A 6 -0.55 18.50 -6.49
CA GLY A 6 -1.44 17.42 -6.06
C GLY A 6 -1.15 16.93 -4.65
N VAL A 7 0.13 16.70 -4.32
CA VAL A 7 0.54 16.31 -2.96
C VAL A 7 0.19 17.40 -1.94
N LEU A 8 0.40 18.67 -2.26
CA LEU A 8 0.03 19.79 -1.38
C LEU A 8 -1.48 19.86 -1.13
N VAL A 9 -2.30 19.70 -2.18
CA VAL A 9 -3.76 19.63 -2.05
C VAL A 9 -4.17 18.45 -1.18
N LEU A 10 -3.57 17.28 -1.39
CA LEU A 10 -3.80 16.09 -0.57
C LEU A 10 -3.45 16.35 0.90
N LEU A 11 -2.28 16.93 1.19
CA LEU A 11 -1.84 17.21 2.56
C LEU A 11 -2.76 18.23 3.24
N GLN A 12 -3.24 19.24 2.50
CA GLN A 12 -4.19 20.22 3.03
C GLN A 12 -5.54 19.55 3.35
N GLY A 13 -6.03 18.69 2.45
CA GLY A 13 -7.26 17.93 2.67
C GLY A 13 -7.16 17.00 3.88
N VAL A 14 -6.07 16.25 4.03
CA VAL A 14 -5.83 15.36 5.17
C VAL A 14 -5.84 16.13 6.48
N ARG A 15 -5.16 17.28 6.55
CA ARG A 15 -5.11 18.10 7.77
C ARG A 15 -6.48 18.64 8.17
N MET A 16 -7.25 19.12 7.19
CA MET A 16 -8.62 19.60 7.40
C MET A 16 -9.52 18.46 7.91
N PHE A 17 -9.49 17.31 7.22
CA PHE A 17 -10.27 16.14 7.58
C PHE A 17 -9.98 15.64 9.00
N LEU A 18 -8.70 15.54 9.39
CA LEU A 18 -8.30 15.14 10.73
C LEU A 18 -8.76 16.12 11.81
N GLY A 19 -8.81 17.43 11.47
CA GLY A 19 -9.31 18.47 12.36
C GLY A 19 -10.76 18.25 12.81
N GLU A 20 -11.59 17.67 11.95
CA GLU A 20 -13.01 17.40 12.23
C GLU A 20 -13.24 15.99 12.78
N ILE A 21 -12.58 14.99 12.19
CA ILE A 21 -12.84 13.57 12.50
C ILE A 21 -12.31 13.15 13.88
N ILE A 22 -11.15 13.66 14.31
CA ILE A 22 -10.60 13.31 15.63
C ILE A 22 -11.54 13.77 16.76
N PRO A 23 -12.01 15.04 16.81
CA PRO A 23 -13.02 15.46 17.78
C PRO A 23 -14.33 14.68 17.68
N ALA A 24 -14.83 14.42 16.47
CA ALA A 24 -16.06 13.65 16.26
C ALA A 24 -15.97 12.24 16.85
N PHE A 25 -14.85 11.54 16.61
CA PHE A 25 -14.63 10.19 17.16
C PHE A 25 -14.40 10.18 18.67
N LYS A 26 -13.88 11.26 19.25
CA LYS A 26 -13.78 11.37 20.71
C LYS A 26 -15.17 11.29 21.36
N GLY A 27 -16.18 11.94 20.78
CA GLY A 27 -17.56 11.85 21.27
C GLY A 27 -18.15 10.44 21.21
N ILE A 28 -17.82 9.66 20.17
CA ILE A 28 -18.21 8.24 20.05
C ILE A 28 -17.46 7.39 21.08
N SER A 29 -16.16 7.61 21.22
CA SER A 29 -15.31 6.88 22.17
C SER A 29 -15.78 7.10 23.61
N GLU A 30 -16.23 8.29 23.97
CA GLU A 30 -16.71 8.60 25.32
C GLU A 30 -18.11 8.03 25.63
N LYS A 31 -18.97 7.83 24.62
CA LYS A 31 -20.38 7.46 24.85
C LYS A 31 -20.76 6.05 24.43
N LEU A 32 -20.19 5.53 23.34
CA LEU A 32 -20.64 4.27 22.74
C LEU A 32 -19.60 3.16 22.91
N ILE A 33 -18.34 3.43 22.61
CA ILE A 33 -17.27 2.43 22.64
C ILE A 33 -16.03 3.00 23.34
N PRO A 34 -15.93 2.89 24.68
CA PRO A 34 -14.80 3.36 25.46
C PRO A 34 -13.46 2.89 24.92
N GLY A 35 -12.58 3.83 24.59
CA GLY A 35 -11.22 3.54 24.12
C GLY A 35 -11.11 3.18 22.64
N ALA A 36 -12.20 3.23 21.88
CA ALA A 36 -12.14 3.05 20.43
C ALA A 36 -11.23 4.09 19.76
N ARG A 37 -10.41 3.62 18.81
CA ARG A 37 -9.52 4.46 17.99
C ARG A 37 -9.95 4.35 16.52
N PRO A 38 -10.17 5.47 15.82
CA PRO A 38 -10.56 5.42 14.41
C PRO A 38 -9.42 4.87 13.55
N ALA A 39 -9.72 3.85 12.74
CA ALA A 39 -8.85 3.41 11.66
C ALA A 39 -9.17 4.24 10.41
N LEU A 40 -8.26 5.14 10.04
CA LEU A 40 -8.39 6.03 8.88
C LEU A 40 -7.43 5.59 7.78
N ASP A 41 -7.65 6.11 6.57
CA ASP A 41 -6.83 5.78 5.41
C ASP A 41 -5.38 6.24 5.56
N VAL A 42 -4.46 5.54 4.91
CA VAL A 42 -3.01 5.70 5.07
C VAL A 42 -2.47 7.12 4.85
N PRO A 43 -3.08 8.02 4.04
CA PRO A 43 -2.59 9.39 3.88
C PRO A 43 -2.54 10.22 5.16
N ILE A 44 -3.22 9.82 6.23
CA ILE A 44 -3.11 10.50 7.54
C ILE A 44 -1.66 10.61 8.01
N PHE A 45 -0.81 9.64 7.64
CA PHE A 45 0.60 9.63 8.03
C PHE A 45 1.46 10.55 7.16
N TYR A 46 1.00 10.97 5.97
CA TYR A 46 1.83 11.77 5.06
C TYR A 46 2.09 13.17 5.60
N ALA A 47 1.14 13.72 6.37
CA ALA A 47 1.32 14.99 7.06
C ALA A 47 2.47 14.95 8.08
N SER A 48 2.80 13.77 8.62
CA SER A 48 3.89 13.57 9.59
C SER A 48 5.28 13.43 8.95
N GLY A 49 5.34 13.12 7.65
CA GLY A 49 6.57 13.03 6.87
C GLY A 49 6.34 13.30 5.37
N PRO A 50 6.06 14.54 4.95
CA PRO A 50 5.73 14.85 3.55
C PRO A 50 6.87 14.54 2.57
N VAL A 51 8.11 14.85 2.98
CA VAL A 51 9.31 14.55 2.19
C VAL A 51 9.53 13.04 2.11
N ALA A 52 9.41 12.33 3.23
CA ALA A 52 9.53 10.88 3.29
C ALA A 52 8.46 10.18 2.44
N THR A 53 7.24 10.72 2.38
CA THR A 53 6.16 10.22 1.51
C THR A 53 6.59 10.29 0.04
N THR A 54 7.10 11.45 -0.39
CA THR A 54 7.52 11.65 -1.79
C THR A 54 8.73 10.79 -2.15
N VAL A 55 9.75 10.77 -1.29
CA VAL A 55 10.94 9.93 -1.49
C VAL A 55 10.57 8.45 -1.50
N GLY A 56 9.70 8.04 -0.57
CA GLY A 56 9.22 6.67 -0.47
C GLY A 56 8.48 6.22 -1.72
N PHE A 57 7.58 7.04 -2.26
CA PHE A 57 6.94 6.77 -3.55
C PHE A 57 7.97 6.55 -4.67
N LEU A 58 8.97 7.43 -4.81
CA LEU A 58 9.98 7.30 -5.86
C LEU A 58 10.82 6.03 -5.70
N CYS A 59 11.24 5.71 -4.48
CA CYS A 59 11.98 4.47 -4.19
C CYS A 59 11.12 3.22 -4.48
N ALA A 60 9.84 3.24 -4.11
CA ALA A 60 8.91 2.16 -4.41
C ALA A 60 8.65 2.01 -5.91
N MET A 61 8.57 3.12 -6.67
CA MET A 61 8.50 3.07 -8.13
C MET A 61 9.71 2.40 -8.74
N VAL A 62 10.93 2.74 -8.30
CA VAL A 62 12.14 2.08 -8.79
C VAL A 62 12.11 0.58 -8.49
N GLY A 63 11.73 0.20 -7.25
CA GLY A 63 11.57 -1.21 -6.87
C GLY A 63 10.54 -1.94 -7.75
N GLY A 64 9.36 -1.33 -7.96
CA GLY A 64 8.29 -1.90 -8.79
C GLY A 64 8.68 -2.04 -10.26
N ILE A 65 9.40 -1.06 -10.83
CA ILE A 65 9.91 -1.15 -12.21
C ILE A 65 10.92 -2.28 -12.34
N LEU A 66 11.86 -2.43 -11.40
CA LEU A 66 12.81 -3.54 -11.42
C LEU A 66 12.12 -4.90 -11.30
N ALA A 67 11.14 -5.02 -10.40
CA ALA A 67 10.34 -6.21 -10.27
C ALA A 67 9.50 -6.51 -11.52
N THR A 68 9.00 -5.47 -12.21
CA THR A 68 8.32 -5.61 -13.51
C THR A 68 9.24 -6.23 -14.54
N LEU A 69 10.48 -5.73 -14.65
CA LEU A 69 11.48 -6.30 -15.58
C LEU A 69 11.77 -7.76 -15.26
N ILE A 70 11.91 -8.12 -13.98
CA ILE A 70 12.10 -9.51 -13.55
C ILE A 70 10.87 -10.36 -13.87
N SER A 71 9.65 -9.82 -13.72
CA SER A 71 8.42 -10.55 -14.00
C SER A 71 8.26 -10.95 -15.47
N THR A 72 9.02 -10.35 -16.40
CA THR A 72 9.09 -10.80 -17.81
C THR A 72 9.60 -12.22 -17.98
N GLN A 73 10.32 -12.74 -16.99
CA GLN A 73 10.82 -14.11 -16.95
C GLN A 73 9.88 -15.07 -16.20
N LEU A 74 8.76 -14.56 -15.67
CA LEU A 74 7.74 -15.33 -14.97
C LEU A 74 6.54 -15.57 -15.90
N LYS A 75 5.56 -16.36 -15.42
CA LYS A 75 4.32 -16.64 -16.18
C LYS A 75 3.44 -15.41 -16.39
N VAL A 76 3.58 -14.39 -15.54
CA VAL A 76 2.76 -13.18 -15.56
C VAL A 76 3.67 -11.97 -15.43
N VAL A 77 3.48 -11.01 -16.34
CA VAL A 77 4.14 -9.71 -16.30
C VAL A 77 3.24 -8.74 -15.57
N VAL A 78 3.75 -8.15 -14.49
CA VAL A 78 2.97 -7.22 -13.65
C VAL A 78 3.38 -5.80 -13.97
N LEU A 79 2.43 -4.98 -14.40
CA LEU A 79 2.68 -3.56 -14.63
C LEU A 79 2.61 -2.77 -13.32
N PRO A 80 3.51 -1.81 -13.09
CA PRO A 80 3.56 -1.07 -11.84
C PRO A 80 2.40 -0.07 -11.78
N GLY A 81 1.46 -0.30 -10.86
CA GLY A 81 0.36 0.63 -10.58
C GLY A 81 0.84 1.84 -9.79
N VAL A 82 0.77 3.04 -10.41
CA VAL A 82 1.24 4.29 -9.78
C VAL A 82 0.51 4.60 -8.47
N ILE A 83 -0.81 4.35 -8.43
CA ILE A 83 -1.63 4.56 -7.23
C ILE A 83 -1.13 3.67 -6.10
N GLY A 84 -1.07 2.34 -6.30
CA GLY A 84 -0.61 1.41 -5.25
C GLY A 84 0.79 1.73 -4.73
N LEU A 85 1.73 2.03 -5.64
CA LEU A 85 3.11 2.37 -5.26
C LEU A 85 3.22 3.73 -4.56
N PHE A 86 2.39 4.71 -4.91
CA PHE A 86 2.32 5.98 -4.18
C PHE A 86 1.80 5.78 -2.77
N PHE A 87 0.66 5.09 -2.61
CA PHE A 87 0.04 4.96 -1.30
C PHE A 87 0.85 4.06 -0.36
N MET A 88 1.16 2.85 -0.80
CA MET A 88 1.90 1.90 0.03
C MET A 88 3.38 2.29 0.16
N GLY A 89 4.00 2.73 -0.92
CA GLY A 89 5.41 3.15 -0.92
C GLY A 89 5.65 4.44 -0.15
N GLY A 90 4.71 5.39 -0.23
CA GLY A 90 4.73 6.61 0.57
C GLY A 90 4.59 6.31 2.06
N ALA A 91 3.67 5.41 2.42
CA ALA A 91 3.51 4.95 3.81
C ALA A 91 4.79 4.26 4.33
N ALA A 92 5.34 3.29 3.59
CA ALA A 92 6.60 2.65 3.94
C ALA A 92 7.75 3.65 4.08
N GLY A 93 7.75 4.73 3.29
CA GLY A 93 8.72 5.80 3.39
C GLY A 93 8.60 6.57 4.70
N VAL A 94 7.38 6.95 5.09
CA VAL A 94 7.11 7.64 6.37
C VAL A 94 7.49 6.77 7.56
N PHE A 95 7.06 5.51 7.59
CA PHE A 95 7.39 4.60 8.70
C PHE A 95 8.89 4.24 8.71
N GLY A 96 9.47 3.99 7.55
CA GLY A 96 10.90 3.72 7.40
C GLY A 96 11.78 4.90 7.84
N ASP A 97 11.37 6.14 7.54
CA ASP A 97 12.06 7.34 8.03
C ASP A 97 11.97 7.48 9.55
N LYS A 98 10.81 7.20 10.15
CA LYS A 98 10.63 7.26 11.60
C LYS A 98 11.44 6.20 12.35
N LEU A 99 11.59 5.01 11.80
CA LEU A 99 12.28 3.89 12.48
C LEU A 99 13.77 3.81 12.15
N GLY A 100 14.20 4.21 10.95
CA GLY A 100 15.57 4.04 10.46
C GLY A 100 16.16 5.26 9.74
N GLY A 101 15.51 6.43 9.86
CA GLY A 101 15.90 7.65 9.19
C GLY A 101 15.90 7.53 7.67
N LYS A 102 16.69 8.37 7.01
CA LYS A 102 16.76 8.43 5.53
C LYS A 102 17.07 7.09 4.87
N ARG A 103 17.94 6.27 5.48
CA ARG A 103 18.27 4.93 4.97
C ARG A 103 17.09 3.98 5.11
N GLY A 104 16.41 4.02 6.25
CA GLY A 104 15.18 3.25 6.49
C GLY A 104 14.09 3.58 5.48
N CYS A 105 13.86 4.87 5.20
CA CYS A 105 12.92 5.33 4.17
C CYS A 105 13.19 4.70 2.80
N VAL A 106 14.43 4.80 2.30
CA VAL A 106 14.80 4.28 0.97
C VAL A 106 14.65 2.77 0.90
N VAL A 107 15.20 2.05 1.88
CA VAL A 107 15.21 0.57 1.89
C VAL A 107 13.79 0.03 2.04
N ALA A 108 13.01 0.55 2.99
CA ALA A 108 11.65 0.07 3.24
C ALA A 108 10.75 0.27 2.01
N SER A 109 10.78 1.47 1.42
CA SER A 109 9.96 1.77 0.24
C SER A 109 10.39 0.99 -0.99
N PHE A 110 11.70 0.86 -1.24
CA PHE A 110 12.20 0.07 -2.35
C PHE A 110 11.77 -1.40 -2.23
N LEU A 111 11.99 -2.00 -1.06
CA LEU A 111 11.61 -3.40 -0.82
C LEU A 111 10.10 -3.58 -0.92
N LEU A 112 9.31 -2.64 -0.41
CA LEU A 112 7.85 -2.70 -0.56
C LEU A 112 7.47 -2.72 -2.03
N GLY A 113 7.96 -1.77 -2.84
CA GLY A 113 7.62 -1.70 -4.26
C GLY A 113 8.07 -2.95 -5.03
N PHE A 114 9.27 -3.43 -4.75
CA PHE A 114 9.85 -4.61 -5.38
C PHE A 114 9.07 -5.90 -5.02
N LEU A 115 8.87 -6.15 -3.72
CA LEU A 115 8.21 -7.36 -3.24
C LEU A 115 6.72 -7.36 -3.58
N PHE A 116 6.06 -6.20 -3.55
CA PHE A 116 4.65 -6.09 -3.94
C PHE A 116 4.42 -6.48 -5.39
N THR A 117 5.24 -6.00 -6.32
CA THR A 117 5.10 -6.38 -7.74
C THR A 117 5.38 -7.87 -7.94
N LEU A 118 6.39 -8.42 -7.27
CA LEU A 118 6.71 -9.86 -7.36
C LEU A 118 5.63 -10.75 -6.77
N ILE A 119 5.05 -10.40 -5.62
CA ILE A 119 4.02 -11.25 -5.00
C ILE A 119 2.76 -11.32 -5.86
N VAL A 120 2.40 -10.25 -6.58
CA VAL A 120 1.31 -10.30 -7.58
C VAL A 120 1.63 -11.31 -8.68
N ALA A 121 2.84 -11.24 -9.25
CA ALA A 121 3.26 -12.13 -10.34
C ALA A 121 3.23 -13.61 -9.93
N LEU A 122 3.53 -13.90 -8.67
CA LEU A 122 3.52 -15.25 -8.11
C LEU A 122 2.12 -15.72 -7.68
N ALA A 123 1.30 -14.83 -7.12
CA ALA A 123 -0.02 -15.17 -6.61
C ALA A 123 -1.08 -15.31 -7.71
N TYR A 124 -0.99 -14.50 -8.77
CA TYR A 124 -1.93 -14.53 -9.89
C TYR A 124 -2.14 -15.94 -10.49
N PRO A 125 -1.09 -16.74 -10.79
CA PRO A 125 -1.29 -18.10 -11.32
C PRO A 125 -1.74 -19.12 -10.25
N LEU A 126 -1.66 -18.80 -8.96
CA LEU A 126 -2.05 -19.72 -7.88
C LEU A 126 -3.55 -19.65 -7.56
N ILE A 127 -4.17 -18.51 -7.84
CA ILE A 127 -5.55 -18.20 -7.52
C ILE A 127 -6.24 -17.80 -8.81
N ASP A 128 -7.04 -18.70 -9.36
CA ASP A 128 -7.79 -18.44 -10.58
C ASP A 128 -9.08 -17.69 -10.26
N VAL A 129 -9.11 -16.40 -10.60
CA VAL A 129 -10.31 -15.55 -10.51
C VAL A 129 -11.01 -15.38 -11.85
N THR A 130 -10.51 -16.01 -12.92
CA THR A 130 -11.13 -15.93 -14.25
C THR A 130 -12.50 -16.60 -14.28
N GLY A 131 -12.73 -17.59 -13.40
CA GLY A 131 -14.05 -18.18 -13.17
C GLY A 131 -15.12 -17.17 -12.72
N TYR A 132 -14.73 -15.97 -12.28
CA TYR A 132 -15.62 -14.86 -11.95
C TYR A 132 -15.64 -13.75 -13.01
N GLY A 133 -15.04 -13.97 -14.19
CA GLY A 133 -14.97 -13.00 -15.27
C GLY A 133 -13.93 -11.88 -15.07
N VAL A 134 -12.98 -12.07 -14.15
CA VAL A 134 -11.92 -11.10 -13.87
C VAL A 134 -10.63 -11.56 -14.54
N GLU A 135 -10.19 -10.84 -15.57
CA GLU A 135 -8.97 -11.13 -16.33
C GLU A 135 -8.02 -9.93 -16.31
N GLY A 136 -6.71 -10.18 -16.26
CA GLY A 136 -5.68 -9.13 -16.30
C GLY A 136 -5.65 -8.17 -15.10
N LEU A 137 -6.48 -8.38 -14.09
CA LEU A 137 -6.58 -7.55 -12.88
C LEU A 137 -6.28 -8.36 -11.63
N TRP A 138 -5.67 -7.70 -10.64
CA TRP A 138 -5.36 -8.31 -9.35
C TRP A 138 -5.49 -7.30 -8.20
N PHE A 139 -5.46 -7.80 -6.97
CA PHE A 139 -5.50 -6.96 -5.77
C PHE A 139 -4.33 -5.98 -5.74
N ALA A 140 -4.64 -4.73 -5.41
CA ALA A 140 -3.66 -3.65 -5.30
C ALA A 140 -3.12 -3.47 -3.87
N SER A 141 -3.23 -4.50 -3.02
CA SER A 141 -2.77 -4.48 -1.63
C SER A 141 -2.12 -5.80 -1.23
N THR A 142 -0.97 -5.73 -0.54
CA THR A 142 -0.18 -6.91 -0.19
C THR A 142 -0.89 -7.81 0.83
N ASP A 143 -1.62 -7.21 1.77
CA ASP A 143 -2.41 -7.91 2.78
C ASP A 143 -3.51 -8.79 2.17
N ALA A 144 -4.29 -8.25 1.22
CA ALA A 144 -5.32 -9.02 0.52
C ALA A 144 -4.69 -10.18 -0.28
N ILE A 145 -3.54 -9.96 -0.91
CA ILE A 145 -2.81 -11.01 -1.62
C ILE A 145 -2.34 -12.10 -0.63
N LEU A 146 -1.76 -11.72 0.50
CA LEU A 146 -1.32 -12.69 1.51
C LEU A 146 -2.47 -13.51 2.08
N VAL A 147 -3.59 -12.86 2.42
CA VAL A 147 -4.79 -13.54 2.92
C VAL A 147 -5.35 -14.51 1.87
N SER A 148 -5.47 -14.07 0.62
CA SER A 148 -5.98 -14.93 -0.47
C SER A 148 -5.07 -16.13 -0.75
N VAL A 149 -3.74 -15.94 -0.73
CA VAL A 149 -2.78 -17.05 -0.84
C VAL A 149 -2.91 -18.00 0.34
N PHE A 150 -3.02 -17.48 1.56
CA PHE A 150 -3.21 -18.31 2.74
C PHE A 150 -4.49 -19.14 2.69
N MET A 151 -5.61 -18.51 2.30
CA MET A 151 -6.88 -19.20 2.09
C MET A 151 -6.77 -20.29 1.03
N ARG A 152 -6.06 -20.02 -0.09
CA ARG A 152 -5.83 -21.01 -1.14
C ARG A 152 -5.03 -22.21 -0.63
N LEU A 153 -3.97 -21.97 0.14
CA LEU A 153 -3.15 -23.05 0.70
C LEU A 153 -3.96 -23.94 1.66
N ILE A 154 -4.82 -23.34 2.51
CA ILE A 154 -5.72 -24.11 3.37
C ILE A 154 -6.71 -24.93 2.54
N GLY A 155 -7.31 -24.34 1.51
CA GLY A 155 -8.21 -25.06 0.59
C GLY A 155 -7.54 -26.28 -0.03
N MET A 156 -6.31 -26.12 -0.53
CA MET A 156 -5.53 -27.23 -1.10
C MET A 156 -5.28 -28.36 -0.10
N ILE A 157 -5.06 -28.05 1.19
CA ILE A 157 -4.89 -29.06 2.24
C ILE A 157 -6.23 -29.72 2.59
N ALA A 158 -7.32 -28.94 2.62
CA ALA A 158 -8.66 -29.40 2.92
C ALA A 158 -9.34 -30.14 1.75
N GLY A 159 -8.74 -30.12 0.56
CA GLY A 159 -9.28 -30.74 -0.65
C GLY A 159 -10.38 -29.93 -1.34
N VAL A 160 -10.40 -28.60 -1.13
CA VAL A 160 -11.37 -27.65 -1.72
C VAL A 160 -10.64 -26.56 -2.51
#